data_AF-A0A2G6LZG7-F1
#
_entry.id   AF-A0A2G6LZG7-F1
#
_cell.length_a   1.000
_cell.length_b   1.000
_cell.length_c   1.000
_cell.angle_alpha   90.00
_cell.angle_beta   90.00
_cell.angle_gamma   90.00
#
_symmetry.space_group_name_H-M   'P 1'
#
loop_
_entity.id
_entity.type
_entity.pdbx_description
1 polymer ?
#
loop_
_entity_poly.entity_id
_entity_poly.type
_entity_poly.pdbx_seq_one_letter_code
_entity_poly.pdbx_strand_id
1 'polypeptide(L)'
;MEDALKSVIEAVAGASDANERIEELISRMPEGHQAVELLAGIDSNALASPSCSLAFFTVLNSNKYADRLVRMKYDQLLVEMAPLSAELVMLWKALAPLKGDSRSGFLAKASLLLEIACLAWQDSKLPGKMSGSSVLLPLCSDDIMETQSLSTESGAWPRAIWSKMEEVLEELDFTCSKDGVWSYRIDLDNRARLMSGANIKAYVKSGAVKLSPLALARLSQNMVTKLALLQRTVSMYPADHPSIAPALGSFIELISVSSGDGGNPSPSGEAHITFSQ
;
A
#
# COMPACT_ATOMS: atom_id res chain seq x y z
N MET A 1 1.61 -10.84 -27.31
CA MET A 1 2.32 -10.45 -26.07
C MET A 1 1.34 -9.93 -25.03
N GLU A 2 0.43 -9.03 -25.39
CA GLU A 2 -0.59 -8.48 -24.48
C GLU A 2 -1.48 -9.55 -23.82
N ASP A 3 -1.95 -10.55 -24.59
CA ASP A 3 -2.74 -11.67 -24.03
C ASP A 3 -1.94 -12.53 -23.03
N ALA A 4 -0.64 -12.73 -23.29
CA ALA A 4 0.24 -13.46 -22.39
C ALA A 4 0.47 -12.68 -21.09
N LEU A 5 0.70 -11.37 -21.20
CA LEU A 5 0.84 -10.47 -20.05
C LEU A 5 -0.42 -10.50 -19.17
N LYS A 6 -1.60 -10.36 -19.78
CA LYS A 6 -2.88 -10.40 -19.07
C LYS A 6 -3.10 -11.75 -18.36
N SER A 7 -2.85 -12.86 -19.06
CA SER A 7 -2.97 -14.22 -18.52
C SER A 7 -2.05 -14.44 -17.31
N VAL A 8 -0.81 -13.95 -17.36
CA VAL A 8 0.13 -14.04 -16.22
C VAL A 8 -0.34 -13.18 -15.05
N ILE A 9 -0.77 -11.94 -15.30
CA ILE A 9 -1.26 -11.03 -14.25
C ILE A 9 -2.46 -11.64 -13.53
N GLU A 10 -3.44 -12.19 -14.27
CA GLU A 10 -4.63 -12.81 -13.69
C GLU A 10 -4.27 -14.03 -12.83
N ALA A 11 -3.36 -14.88 -13.30
CA ALA A 11 -2.93 -16.07 -12.56
C ALA A 11 -2.19 -15.71 -11.26
N VAL A 12 -1.22 -14.78 -11.35
CA VAL A 12 -0.48 -14.29 -10.19
C VAL A 12 -1.41 -13.57 -9.21
N ALA A 13 -2.38 -12.78 -9.69
CA ALA A 13 -3.34 -12.12 -8.83
C ALA A 13 -4.29 -13.12 -8.12
N GLY A 14 -4.61 -14.24 -8.78
CA GLY A 14 -5.48 -15.31 -8.26
C GLY A 14 -4.83 -16.20 -7.19
N ALA A 15 -3.51 -16.42 -7.26
CA ALA A 15 -2.78 -17.29 -6.34
C ALA A 15 -2.94 -16.89 -4.86
N SER A 16 -3.04 -17.87 -3.95
CA SER A 16 -3.46 -17.71 -2.55
C SER A 16 -2.42 -17.00 -1.66
N ASP A 17 -1.14 -17.22 -1.88
CA ASP A 17 -0.03 -16.63 -1.11
C ASP A 17 1.16 -16.21 -1.98
N ALA A 18 2.22 -15.70 -1.34
CA ALA A 18 3.40 -15.18 -2.03
C ALA A 18 4.24 -16.25 -2.75
N ASN A 19 4.28 -17.49 -2.23
CA ASN A 19 5.03 -18.56 -2.87
C ASN A 19 4.27 -19.08 -4.09
N GLU A 20 2.96 -19.29 -3.97
CA GLU A 20 2.12 -19.71 -5.10
C GLU A 20 2.14 -18.67 -6.24
N ARG A 21 2.20 -17.38 -5.90
CA ARG A 21 2.41 -16.30 -6.89
C ARG A 21 3.70 -16.44 -7.68
N ILE A 22 4.79 -16.83 -7.01
CA ILE A 22 6.07 -17.07 -7.67
C ILE A 22 5.97 -18.32 -8.57
N GLU A 23 5.31 -19.37 -8.12
CA GLU A 23 5.08 -20.57 -8.93
C GLU A 23 4.24 -20.28 -10.19
N GLU A 24 3.14 -19.53 -10.07
CA GLU A 24 2.33 -19.11 -11.22
C GLU A 24 3.09 -18.20 -12.17
N LEU A 25 3.93 -17.30 -11.64
CA LEU A 25 4.79 -16.45 -12.45
C LEU A 25 5.76 -17.29 -13.29
N ILE A 26 6.42 -18.28 -12.68
CA ILE A 26 7.40 -19.15 -13.35
C ILE A 26 6.73 -20.09 -14.34
N SER A 27 5.62 -20.73 -13.96
CA SER A 27 4.96 -21.75 -14.79
C SER A 27 4.41 -21.19 -16.10
N ARG A 28 4.11 -19.88 -16.12
CA ARG A 28 3.56 -19.17 -17.29
C ARG A 28 4.58 -18.25 -17.97
N MET A 29 5.82 -18.18 -17.46
CA MET A 29 6.84 -17.34 -18.06
C MET A 29 7.28 -17.96 -19.41
N PRO A 30 7.28 -17.18 -20.50
CA PRO A 30 7.87 -17.64 -21.75
C PRO A 30 9.40 -17.78 -21.61
N GLU A 31 10.04 -18.46 -22.56
CA GLU A 31 11.49 -18.67 -22.52
C GLU A 31 12.28 -17.49 -23.12
N GLY A 32 13.53 -17.33 -22.66
CA GLY A 32 14.49 -16.41 -23.26
C GLY A 32 14.03 -14.94 -23.22
N HIS A 33 14.25 -14.22 -24.32
CA HIS A 33 13.99 -12.77 -24.38
C HIS A 33 12.52 -12.38 -24.11
N GLN A 34 11.57 -13.25 -24.48
CA GLN A 34 10.15 -13.01 -24.24
C GLN A 34 9.82 -12.94 -22.74
N ALA A 35 10.60 -13.61 -21.88
CA ALA A 35 10.46 -13.50 -20.43
C ALA A 35 10.74 -12.06 -19.98
N VAL A 36 11.79 -11.46 -20.54
CA VAL A 36 12.23 -10.10 -20.23
C VAL A 36 11.19 -9.08 -20.69
N GLU A 37 10.67 -9.25 -21.91
CA GLU A 37 9.58 -8.41 -22.43
C GLU A 37 8.33 -8.50 -21.56
N LEU A 38 8.00 -9.70 -21.05
CA LEU A 38 6.87 -9.89 -20.15
C LEU A 38 7.10 -9.21 -18.79
N LEU A 39 8.29 -9.32 -18.20
CA LEU A 39 8.64 -8.63 -16.95
C LEU A 39 8.63 -7.10 -17.12
N ALA A 40 9.12 -6.59 -18.24
CA ALA A 40 8.99 -5.17 -18.62
C ALA A 40 7.53 -4.74 -18.77
N GLY A 41 6.71 -5.60 -19.36
CA GLY A 41 5.26 -5.42 -19.47
C GLY A 41 4.59 -5.32 -18.11
N ILE A 42 4.95 -6.17 -17.16
CA ILE A 42 4.41 -6.12 -15.79
C ILE A 42 4.81 -4.80 -15.10
N ASP A 43 6.08 -4.40 -15.19
CA ASP A 43 6.59 -3.16 -14.60
C ASP A 43 5.90 -1.91 -15.16
N SER A 44 5.79 -1.80 -16.48
CA SER A 44 5.14 -0.67 -17.15
C SER A 44 3.63 -0.56 -16.89
N ASN A 45 2.98 -1.65 -16.48
CA ASN A 45 1.56 -1.68 -16.16
C ASN A 45 1.28 -1.77 -14.67
N ALA A 46 2.29 -1.67 -13.80
CA ALA A 46 2.17 -1.94 -12.37
C ALA A 46 1.01 -1.17 -11.68
N LEU A 47 0.73 0.07 -12.10
CA LEU A 47 -0.31 0.92 -11.49
C LEU A 47 -1.67 0.84 -12.19
N ALA A 48 -1.83 0.03 -13.23
CA ALA A 48 -3.07 -0.04 -14.01
C ALA A 48 -4.23 -0.68 -13.22
N SER A 49 -3.91 -1.58 -12.30
CA SER A 49 -4.88 -2.22 -11.40
C SER A 49 -4.19 -2.87 -10.20
N PRO A 50 -4.93 -3.22 -9.13
CA PRO A 50 -4.39 -3.98 -8.02
C PRO A 50 -3.77 -5.32 -8.45
N SER A 51 -4.34 -5.98 -9.46
CA SER A 51 -3.78 -7.22 -10.02
C SER A 51 -2.41 -6.97 -10.64
N CYS A 52 -2.26 -5.88 -11.40
CA CYS A 52 -0.97 -5.48 -11.96
C CYS A 52 0.03 -5.11 -10.87
N SER A 53 -0.40 -4.37 -9.84
CA SER A 53 0.47 -4.00 -8.71
C SER A 53 0.95 -5.22 -7.95
N LEU A 54 0.09 -6.22 -7.75
CA LEU A 54 0.44 -7.46 -7.07
C LEU A 54 1.39 -8.32 -7.92
N ALA A 55 1.17 -8.38 -9.24
CA ALA A 55 2.08 -9.04 -10.17
C ALA A 55 3.47 -8.37 -10.16
N PHE A 56 3.52 -7.05 -10.24
CA PHE A 56 4.77 -6.29 -10.13
C PHE A 56 5.46 -6.49 -8.77
N PHE A 57 4.71 -6.43 -7.67
CA PHE A 57 5.25 -6.70 -6.34
C PHE A 57 5.87 -8.11 -6.24
N THR A 58 5.31 -9.09 -6.96
CA THR A 58 5.87 -10.45 -7.06
C THR A 58 7.20 -10.44 -7.83
N VAL A 59 7.29 -9.66 -8.92
CA VAL A 59 8.51 -9.46 -9.74
C VAL A 59 9.67 -8.85 -8.94
N LEU A 60 9.42 -8.07 -7.88
CA LEU A 60 10.49 -7.54 -7.02
C LEU A 60 11.34 -8.63 -6.35
N ASN A 61 10.79 -9.83 -6.15
CA ASN A 61 11.49 -10.95 -5.55
C ASN A 61 12.25 -11.80 -6.57
N SER A 62 13.07 -11.17 -7.41
CA SER A 62 13.84 -11.84 -8.47
C SER A 62 14.68 -13.02 -7.99
N ASN A 63 15.28 -12.94 -6.80
CA ASN A 63 16.04 -14.06 -6.20
C ASN A 63 15.22 -15.34 -6.00
N LYS A 64 13.88 -15.28 -6.01
CA LYS A 64 13.00 -16.45 -5.85
C LYS A 64 12.69 -17.16 -7.16
N TYR A 65 12.86 -16.49 -8.30
CA TYR A 65 12.47 -17.05 -9.60
C TYR A 65 13.56 -16.97 -10.67
N ALA A 66 14.54 -16.07 -10.56
CA ALA A 66 15.51 -15.81 -11.63
C ALA A 66 16.34 -17.05 -12.00
N ASP A 67 16.83 -17.80 -11.02
CA ASP A 67 17.59 -19.04 -11.28
C ASP A 67 16.72 -20.20 -11.79
N ARG A 68 15.40 -20.03 -11.77
CA ARG A 68 14.42 -21.01 -12.25
C ARG A 68 13.94 -20.68 -13.65
N LEU A 69 14.37 -19.56 -14.24
CA LEU A 69 14.05 -19.21 -15.61
C LEU A 69 14.81 -20.12 -16.57
N VAL A 70 14.08 -20.71 -17.50
CA VAL A 70 14.65 -21.60 -18.51
C VAL A 70 15.62 -20.79 -19.36
N ARG A 71 16.88 -21.25 -19.40
CA ARG A 71 17.97 -20.69 -20.24
C ARG A 71 18.34 -19.23 -19.93
N MET A 72 18.03 -18.72 -18.73
CA MET A 72 18.40 -17.36 -18.34
C MET A 72 18.92 -17.34 -16.91
N LYS A 73 20.21 -17.03 -16.74
CA LYS A 73 20.80 -16.80 -15.42
C LYS A 73 20.45 -15.40 -14.92
N TYR A 74 20.53 -15.17 -13.61
CA TYR A 74 20.28 -13.86 -13.02
C TYR A 74 21.10 -12.72 -13.68
N ASP A 75 22.41 -12.88 -13.85
CA ASP A 75 23.23 -11.85 -14.49
C ASP A 75 22.80 -11.54 -15.92
N GLN A 76 22.39 -12.58 -16.67
CA GLN A 76 21.88 -12.42 -18.03
C GLN A 76 20.52 -11.70 -18.03
N LEU A 77 19.64 -12.03 -17.09
CA LEU A 77 18.38 -11.32 -16.89
C LEU A 77 18.62 -9.83 -16.63
N LEU A 78 19.60 -9.46 -15.80
CA LEU A 78 19.93 -8.05 -15.55
C LEU A 78 20.41 -7.34 -16.82
N VAL A 79 21.25 -8.00 -17.63
CA VAL A 79 21.78 -7.43 -18.87
C VAL A 79 20.67 -7.25 -19.91
N GLU A 80 19.81 -8.25 -20.10
CA GLU A 80 18.72 -8.19 -21.08
C GLU A 80 17.59 -7.25 -20.64
N MET A 81 17.36 -7.10 -19.33
CA MET A 81 16.32 -6.21 -18.78
C MET A 81 16.73 -4.73 -18.84
N ALA A 82 18.02 -4.41 -18.73
CA ALA A 82 18.50 -3.03 -18.64
C ALA A 82 18.05 -2.11 -19.81
N PRO A 83 18.03 -2.56 -21.08
CA PRO A 83 17.49 -1.76 -22.20
C PRO A 83 15.97 -1.51 -22.12
N LEU A 84 15.22 -2.37 -21.43
CA LEU A 84 13.75 -2.28 -21.35
C LEU A 84 13.27 -1.54 -20.09
N SER A 85 13.93 -1.75 -18.95
CA SER A 85 13.69 -1.02 -17.70
C SER A 85 14.96 -1.00 -16.84
N ALA A 86 15.75 0.06 -17.02
CA ALA A 86 16.95 0.29 -16.21
C ALA A 86 16.62 0.43 -14.71
N GLU A 87 15.47 1.01 -14.39
CA GLU A 87 15.00 1.22 -13.02
C GLU A 87 14.67 -0.09 -12.31
N LEU A 88 14.03 -1.05 -12.99
CA LEU A 88 13.77 -2.37 -12.42
C LEU A 88 15.08 -3.10 -12.10
N VAL A 89 16.09 -2.98 -12.96
CA VAL A 89 17.43 -3.51 -12.71
C VAL A 89 18.08 -2.85 -11.49
N MET A 90 17.94 -1.52 -11.34
CA MET A 90 18.43 -0.81 -10.15
C MET A 90 17.74 -1.30 -8.87
N LEU A 91 16.43 -1.48 -8.90
CA LEU A 91 15.68 -2.05 -7.77
C LEU A 91 16.16 -3.44 -7.41
N TRP A 92 16.29 -4.35 -8.38
CA TRP A 92 16.78 -5.71 -8.11
C TRP A 92 18.18 -5.71 -7.52
N LYS A 93 19.09 -4.87 -8.03
CA LYS A 93 20.44 -4.73 -7.47
C LYS A 93 20.44 -4.19 -6.05
N ALA A 94 19.57 -3.23 -5.74
CA ALA A 94 19.42 -2.68 -4.39
C ALA A 94 18.80 -3.69 -3.42
N LEU A 95 17.87 -4.52 -3.89
CA LEU A 95 17.21 -5.58 -3.13
C LEU A 95 18.08 -6.82 -2.89
N ALA A 96 18.99 -7.14 -3.81
CA ALA A 96 19.82 -8.35 -3.77
C ALA A 96 20.65 -8.50 -2.47
N PRO A 97 21.34 -7.47 -1.95
CA PRO A 97 22.11 -7.59 -0.71
C PRO A 97 21.25 -7.59 0.56
N LEU A 98 19.99 -7.14 0.51
CA LEU A 98 19.13 -7.05 1.68
C LEU A 98 18.74 -8.42 2.22
N LYS A 99 18.86 -8.60 3.54
CA LYS A 99 18.54 -9.83 4.26
C LYS A 99 17.69 -9.52 5.50
N GLY A 100 16.99 -10.55 6.01
CA GLY A 100 16.23 -10.47 7.25
C GLY A 100 15.30 -9.26 7.32
N ASP A 101 15.38 -8.53 8.43
CA ASP A 101 14.50 -7.40 8.73
C ASP A 101 14.58 -6.25 7.74
N SER A 102 15.75 -5.95 7.16
CA SER A 102 15.90 -4.86 6.18
C SER A 102 15.14 -5.18 4.89
N ARG A 103 15.24 -6.43 4.40
CA ARG A 103 14.47 -6.89 3.23
C ARG A 103 12.98 -6.87 3.53
N SER A 104 12.60 -7.34 4.71
CA SER A 104 11.24 -7.34 5.20
C SER A 104 10.65 -5.93 5.29
N GLY A 105 11.41 -4.97 5.82
CA GLY A 105 11.04 -3.57 5.90
C GLY A 105 10.85 -2.96 4.51
N PHE A 106 11.79 -3.19 3.60
CA PHE A 106 11.70 -2.70 2.22
C PHE A 106 10.44 -3.24 1.52
N LEU A 107 10.19 -4.56 1.57
CA LEU A 107 9.03 -5.17 0.92
C LEU A 107 7.71 -4.66 1.51
N ALA A 108 7.65 -4.42 2.82
CA ALA A 108 6.47 -3.83 3.43
C ALA A 108 6.22 -2.39 2.95
N LYS A 109 7.27 -1.56 2.86
CA LYS A 109 7.19 -0.20 2.31
C LYS A 109 6.79 -0.21 0.84
N ALA A 110 7.41 -1.08 0.04
CA ALA A 110 7.11 -1.22 -1.38
C ALA A 110 5.66 -1.61 -1.62
N SER A 111 5.14 -2.58 -0.86
CA SER A 111 3.74 -2.98 -0.97
C SER A 111 2.77 -1.86 -0.62
N LEU A 112 3.07 -1.10 0.45
CA LEU A 112 2.25 0.02 0.87
C LEU A 112 2.31 1.16 -0.16
N LEU A 113 3.50 1.52 -0.65
CA LEU A 113 3.66 2.58 -1.64
C LEU A 113 2.98 2.24 -2.98
N LEU A 114 3.03 0.98 -3.40
CA LEU A 114 2.31 0.50 -4.59
C LEU A 114 0.79 0.53 -4.40
N GLU A 115 0.28 0.18 -3.22
CA GLU A 115 -1.14 0.31 -2.89
C GLU A 115 -1.59 1.77 -3.05
N ILE A 116 -0.90 2.70 -2.39
CA ILE A 116 -1.25 4.13 -2.42
C ILE A 116 -1.19 4.65 -3.86
N ALA A 117 -0.11 4.34 -4.59
CA ALA A 117 0.07 4.75 -5.97
C ALA A 117 -1.01 4.21 -6.91
N CYS A 118 -1.35 2.91 -6.78
CA CYS A 118 -2.38 2.27 -7.59
C CYS A 118 -3.75 2.93 -7.36
N LEU A 119 -4.14 3.15 -6.11
CA LEU A 119 -5.43 3.76 -5.78
C LEU A 119 -5.53 5.18 -6.33
N ALA A 120 -4.49 5.99 -6.10
CA ALA A 120 -4.44 7.35 -6.63
C ALA A 120 -4.52 7.38 -8.16
N TRP A 121 -3.86 6.44 -8.85
CA TRP A 121 -3.89 6.37 -10.32
C TRP A 121 -5.26 5.95 -10.86
N GLN A 122 -5.89 4.95 -10.24
CA GLN A 122 -7.21 4.46 -10.64
C GLN A 122 -8.29 5.55 -10.52
N ASP A 123 -8.22 6.36 -9.47
CA ASP A 123 -9.17 7.45 -9.25
C ASP A 123 -8.93 8.66 -10.15
N SER A 124 -7.69 8.88 -10.57
CA SER A 124 -7.33 10.04 -11.41
C SER A 124 -7.82 9.94 -12.86
N LYS A 125 -7.95 8.72 -13.41
CA LYS A 125 -8.24 8.45 -14.85
C LYS A 125 -7.30 9.20 -15.83
N LEU A 126 -6.10 9.58 -15.39
CA LEU A 126 -5.19 10.40 -16.20
C LEU A 126 -4.34 9.55 -17.16
N PRO A 127 -3.99 10.09 -18.35
CA PRO A 127 -3.22 9.37 -19.37
C PRO A 127 -1.70 9.26 -19.07
N GLY A 128 -1.28 9.42 -17.82
CA GLY A 128 0.12 9.24 -17.44
C GLY A 128 0.50 7.77 -17.27
N LYS A 129 1.69 7.37 -17.74
CA LYS A 129 2.29 6.07 -17.41
C LYS A 129 3.49 6.30 -16.52
N MET A 130 3.44 5.74 -15.31
CA MET A 130 4.56 5.62 -14.39
C MET A 130 4.77 4.12 -14.16
N SER A 131 6.01 3.65 -14.33
CA SER A 131 6.38 2.27 -14.06
C SER A 131 6.29 1.97 -12.57
N GLY A 132 6.08 0.70 -12.20
CA GLY A 132 6.20 0.30 -10.80
C GLY A 132 7.60 0.56 -10.26
N SER A 133 8.62 0.41 -11.11
CA SER A 133 10.01 0.64 -10.74
C SER A 133 10.31 2.09 -10.35
N SER A 134 9.81 3.06 -11.12
CA SER A 134 10.03 4.49 -10.85
C SER A 134 9.37 4.92 -9.54
N VAL A 135 8.20 4.35 -9.20
CA VAL A 135 7.54 4.58 -7.90
C VAL A 135 8.40 4.12 -6.73
N LEU A 136 9.08 2.98 -6.87
CA LEU A 136 9.80 2.37 -5.76
C LEU A 136 11.27 2.79 -5.66
N LEU A 137 11.84 3.36 -6.73
CA LEU A 137 13.25 3.73 -6.77
C LEU A 137 13.67 4.67 -5.62
N PRO A 138 12.85 5.65 -5.17
CA PRO A 138 13.18 6.48 -4.00
C PRO A 138 13.40 5.67 -2.71
N LEU A 139 12.79 4.48 -2.58
CA LEU A 139 12.98 3.62 -1.41
C LEU A 139 14.37 2.99 -1.35
N CYS A 140 15.15 3.04 -2.43
CA CYS A 140 16.48 2.47 -2.49
C CYS A 140 17.58 3.37 -1.91
N SER A 141 17.22 4.54 -1.40
CA SER A 141 18.14 5.41 -0.67
C SER A 141 18.55 4.76 0.65
N ASP A 142 19.85 4.75 0.97
CA ASP A 142 20.38 4.08 2.17
C ASP A 142 19.65 4.52 3.46
N ASP A 143 19.40 5.82 3.62
CA ASP A 143 18.68 6.40 4.76
C ASP A 143 17.23 5.87 4.89
N ILE A 144 16.59 5.54 3.77
CA ILE A 144 15.21 5.07 3.74
C ILE A 144 15.15 3.56 3.98
N MET A 145 16.17 2.80 3.57
CA MET A 145 16.15 1.34 3.75
C MET A 145 16.18 0.91 5.23
N GLU A 146 16.81 1.70 6.10
CA GLU A 146 16.98 1.35 7.51
C GLU A 146 15.82 1.79 8.41
N THR A 147 15.04 2.77 7.99
CA THR A 147 13.93 3.30 8.79
C THR A 147 12.72 2.36 8.77
N GLN A 148 11.88 2.41 9.81
CA GLN A 148 10.57 1.75 9.79
C GLN A 148 9.46 2.63 9.20
N SER A 149 9.81 3.83 8.74
CA SER A 149 8.86 4.80 8.22
C SER A 149 8.88 4.82 6.69
N LEU A 150 7.71 4.90 6.09
CA LEU A 150 7.52 5.28 4.69
C LEU A 150 7.20 6.77 4.65
N SER A 151 7.89 7.53 3.81
CA SER A 151 7.62 8.95 3.61
C SER A 151 7.50 9.29 2.13
N THR A 152 6.66 10.27 1.81
CA THR A 152 6.47 10.80 0.46
C THR A 152 6.09 12.28 0.51
N GLU A 153 6.33 12.99 -0.58
CA GLU A 153 6.05 14.42 -0.71
C GLU A 153 5.52 14.74 -2.12
N SER A 154 4.95 15.93 -2.29
CA SER A 154 4.31 16.35 -3.55
C SER A 154 5.27 16.37 -4.74
N GLY A 155 6.55 16.66 -4.51
CA GLY A 155 7.58 16.70 -5.55
C GLY A 155 7.89 15.34 -6.20
N ALA A 156 7.56 14.24 -5.52
CA ALA A 156 7.79 12.89 -6.02
C ALA A 156 6.75 12.41 -7.05
N TRP A 157 5.66 13.17 -7.24
CA TRP A 157 4.50 12.72 -8.03
C TRP A 157 4.06 13.76 -9.07
N PRO A 158 3.45 13.32 -10.18
CA PRO A 158 2.76 14.23 -11.08
C PRO A 158 1.67 15.00 -10.32
N ARG A 159 1.60 16.32 -10.49
CA ARG A 159 0.64 17.19 -9.77
C ARG A 159 -0.81 16.71 -9.81
N ALA A 160 -1.22 16.16 -10.95
CA ALA A 160 -2.58 15.71 -11.18
C ALA A 160 -2.91 14.36 -10.49
N ILE A 161 -1.89 13.59 -10.10
CA ILE A 161 -2.01 12.39 -9.26
C ILE A 161 -1.94 12.77 -7.78
N TRP A 162 -1.14 13.78 -7.43
CA TRP A 162 -0.89 14.17 -6.04
C TRP A 162 -2.16 14.51 -5.26
N SER A 163 -3.13 15.21 -5.85
CA SER A 163 -4.39 15.50 -5.13
C SER A 163 -5.15 14.22 -4.74
N LYS A 164 -5.10 13.17 -5.56
CA LYS A 164 -5.66 11.85 -5.22
C LYS A 164 -4.80 11.08 -4.26
N MET A 165 -3.48 11.24 -4.36
CA MET A 165 -2.54 10.69 -3.39
C MET A 165 -2.83 11.22 -1.99
N GLU A 166 -3.07 12.52 -1.81
CA GLU A 166 -3.40 13.13 -0.52
C GLU A 166 -4.66 12.51 0.10
N GLU A 167 -5.75 12.37 -0.68
CA GLU A 167 -6.98 11.70 -0.23
C GLU A 167 -6.69 10.27 0.29
N VAL A 168 -5.89 9.50 -0.47
CA VAL A 168 -5.53 8.11 -0.09
C VAL A 168 -4.58 8.07 1.12
N LEU A 169 -3.64 9.00 1.21
CA LEU A 169 -2.71 9.12 2.33
C LEU A 169 -3.44 9.45 3.64
N GLU A 170 -4.42 10.37 3.58
CA GLU A 170 -5.31 10.68 4.71
C GLU A 170 -6.12 9.46 5.13
N GLU A 171 -6.72 8.74 4.18
CA GLU A 171 -7.48 7.52 4.45
C GLU A 171 -6.62 6.44 5.13
N LEU A 172 -5.34 6.37 4.76
CA LEU A 172 -4.36 5.44 5.31
C LEU A 172 -3.61 5.98 6.52
N ASP A 173 -4.17 6.95 7.25
CA ASP A 173 -3.63 7.67 8.41
C ASP A 173 -2.14 8.05 8.29
N PHE A 174 -1.68 8.48 7.11
CA PHE A 174 -0.38 9.12 7.03
C PHE A 174 -0.42 10.46 7.76
N THR A 175 0.67 10.76 8.46
CA THR A 175 0.81 12.04 9.15
C THR A 175 1.57 13.03 8.28
N CYS A 176 0.97 14.19 8.03
CA CYS A 176 1.61 15.27 7.28
C CYS A 176 2.41 16.18 8.22
N SER A 177 3.70 16.36 7.94
CA SER A 177 4.56 17.32 8.65
C SER A 177 4.30 18.75 8.16
N LYS A 178 4.81 19.75 8.90
CA LYS A 178 4.69 21.16 8.50
C LYS A 178 5.38 21.48 7.17
N ASP A 179 6.35 20.64 6.77
CA ASP A 179 7.09 20.79 5.51
C ASP A 179 6.37 20.11 4.33
N GLY A 180 5.16 19.56 4.55
CA GLY A 180 4.37 18.89 3.51
C GLY A 180 4.81 17.46 3.22
N VAL A 181 5.64 16.87 4.09
CA VAL A 181 6.08 15.48 3.99
C VAL A 181 5.09 14.58 4.72
N TRP A 182 4.50 13.65 3.99
CA TRP A 182 3.62 12.63 4.53
C TRP A 182 4.43 11.44 5.00
N SER A 183 4.15 10.93 6.20
CA SER A 183 4.87 9.79 6.74
C SER A 183 3.98 8.82 7.50
N TYR A 184 4.33 7.54 7.39
CA TYR A 184 3.68 6.44 8.09
C TYR A 184 4.72 5.50 8.69
N ARG A 185 4.54 5.12 9.95
CA ARG A 185 5.40 4.13 10.62
C ARG A 185 4.80 2.73 10.47
N ILE A 186 5.55 1.81 9.88
CA ILE A 186 5.11 0.43 9.70
C ILE A 186 5.21 -0.33 11.02
N ASP A 187 4.06 -0.62 11.61
CA ASP A 187 3.97 -1.49 12.79
C ASP A 187 4.41 -2.92 12.47
N LEU A 188 5.05 -3.56 13.45
CA LEU A 188 5.55 -4.94 13.33
C LEU A 188 4.40 -5.94 13.04
N ASP A 189 3.23 -5.72 13.65
CA ASP A 189 2.04 -6.57 13.47
C ASP A 189 1.53 -6.54 12.02
N ASN A 190 1.64 -5.37 11.36
CA ASN A 190 1.22 -5.18 9.99
C ASN A 190 2.29 -5.58 8.97
N ARG A 191 3.56 -5.68 9.39
CA ARG A 191 4.70 -5.96 8.51
C ARG A 191 4.54 -7.27 7.75
N ALA A 192 4.12 -8.36 8.41
CA ALA A 192 3.94 -9.66 7.75
C ALA A 192 2.90 -9.59 6.61
N ARG A 193 1.78 -8.91 6.86
CA ARG A 193 0.71 -8.69 5.89
C ARG A 193 1.16 -7.84 4.70
N LEU A 194 1.92 -6.77 4.95
CA LEU A 194 2.44 -5.88 3.91
C LEU A 194 3.53 -6.59 3.07
N MET A 195 4.45 -7.31 3.71
CA MET A 195 5.48 -8.09 3.01
C MET A 195 4.89 -9.13 2.06
N SER A 196 3.73 -9.70 2.40
CA SER A 196 3.05 -10.67 1.54
C SER A 196 2.18 -10.01 0.47
N GLY A 197 2.15 -8.69 0.32
CA GLY A 197 1.27 -8.00 -0.63
C GLY A 197 -0.23 -8.16 -0.33
N ALA A 198 -0.60 -8.52 0.91
CA ALA A 198 -1.99 -8.84 1.23
C ALA A 198 -2.89 -7.59 1.25
N ASN A 199 -2.32 -6.41 1.49
CA ASN A 199 -2.99 -5.12 1.33
C ASN A 199 -3.47 -4.91 -0.11
N ILE A 200 -2.58 -5.05 -1.10
CA ILE A 200 -2.93 -4.94 -2.53
C ILE A 200 -3.92 -6.05 -2.93
N LYS A 201 -3.66 -7.29 -2.49
CA LYS A 201 -4.49 -8.46 -2.83
C LYS A 201 -5.95 -8.31 -2.38
N ALA A 202 -6.19 -7.64 -1.27
CA ALA A 202 -7.54 -7.48 -0.76
C ALA A 202 -8.45 -6.67 -1.73
N TYR A 203 -7.88 -5.78 -2.55
CA TYR A 203 -8.61 -5.07 -3.61
C TYR A 203 -8.89 -5.92 -4.86
N VAL A 204 -8.01 -6.89 -5.16
CA VAL A 204 -8.24 -7.83 -6.27
C VAL A 204 -9.54 -8.62 -6.03
N LYS A 205 -9.81 -9.00 -4.77
CA LYS A 205 -11.01 -9.76 -4.40
C LYS A 205 -12.28 -8.91 -4.26
N SER A 206 -12.16 -7.69 -3.76
CA SER A 206 -13.32 -6.85 -3.42
C SER A 206 -13.86 -6.03 -4.59
N GLY A 207 -13.14 -5.92 -5.69
CA GLY A 207 -13.61 -5.21 -6.89
C GLY A 207 -13.82 -3.70 -6.69
N ALA A 208 -13.16 -3.11 -5.69
CA ALA A 208 -13.25 -1.71 -5.24
C ALA A 208 -14.60 -1.32 -4.61
N VAL A 209 -14.64 -1.22 -3.27
CA VAL A 209 -15.70 -0.47 -2.55
C VAL A 209 -15.12 0.26 -1.33
N LYS A 210 -14.94 1.57 -1.52
CA LYS A 210 -14.96 2.71 -0.58
C LYS A 210 -13.99 2.83 0.60
N LEU A 211 -13.42 1.76 1.15
CA LEU A 211 -12.39 1.87 2.19
C LEU A 211 -11.29 0.83 1.96
N SER A 212 -10.05 1.27 2.08
CA SER A 212 -8.88 0.42 2.01
C SER A 212 -8.93 -0.65 3.10
N PRO A 213 -8.58 -1.91 2.82
CA PRO A 213 -8.48 -2.96 3.83
C PRO A 213 -7.46 -2.63 4.94
N LEU A 214 -6.51 -1.73 4.68
CA LEU A 214 -5.64 -1.15 5.70
C LEU A 214 -6.36 -0.08 6.54
N ALA A 215 -7.08 0.87 5.93
CA ALA A 215 -7.93 1.81 6.69
C ALA A 215 -8.98 1.07 7.50
N LEU A 216 -9.63 0.04 6.96
CA LEU A 216 -10.63 -0.75 7.68
C LEU A 216 -10.01 -1.50 8.87
N ALA A 217 -8.85 -2.12 8.67
CA ALA A 217 -8.14 -2.81 9.76
C ALA A 217 -7.78 -1.83 10.88
N ARG A 218 -7.25 -0.66 10.54
CA ARG A 218 -6.92 0.36 11.54
C ARG A 218 -8.14 1.00 12.17
N LEU A 219 -9.16 1.29 11.39
CA LEU A 219 -10.43 1.78 11.89
C LEU A 219 -11.00 0.77 12.89
N SER A 220 -10.95 -0.53 12.60
CA SER A 220 -11.38 -1.56 13.55
C SER A 220 -10.52 -1.58 14.82
N GLN A 221 -9.20 -1.44 14.69
CA GLN A 221 -8.28 -1.37 15.84
C GLN A 221 -8.52 -0.11 16.69
N ASN A 222 -8.76 1.03 16.04
CA ASN A 222 -9.11 2.30 16.67
C ASN A 222 -10.48 2.23 17.35
N MET A 223 -11.47 1.56 16.73
CA MET A 223 -12.78 1.28 17.36
C MET A 223 -12.60 0.46 18.63
N VAL A 224 -11.86 -0.65 18.57
CA VAL A 224 -11.62 -1.51 19.74
C VAL A 224 -10.90 -0.74 20.85
N THR A 225 -9.88 0.04 20.50
CA THR A 225 -9.10 0.84 21.46
C THR A 225 -9.96 1.92 22.11
N LYS A 226 -10.75 2.66 21.33
CA LYS A 226 -11.66 3.69 21.86
C LYS A 226 -12.81 3.07 22.66
N LEU A 227 -13.34 1.91 22.28
CA LEU A 227 -14.34 1.18 23.05
C LEU A 227 -13.78 0.73 24.40
N ALA A 228 -12.55 0.19 24.44
CA ALA A 228 -11.89 -0.19 25.67
C ALA A 228 -11.66 1.02 26.60
N LEU A 229 -11.28 2.17 26.02
CA LEU A 229 -11.12 3.42 26.77
C LEU A 229 -12.46 3.96 27.28
N LEU A 230 -13.52 3.88 26.48
CA LEU A 230 -14.87 4.25 26.90
C LEU A 230 -15.36 3.36 28.04
N GLN A 231 -15.24 2.03 27.90
CA GLN A 231 -15.58 1.07 28.95
C GLN A 231 -14.83 1.37 30.25
N ARG A 232 -13.53 1.64 30.17
CA ARG A 232 -12.71 2.00 31.32
C ARG A 232 -13.18 3.31 31.96
N THR A 233 -13.48 4.33 31.16
CA THR A 233 -13.96 5.63 31.63
C THR A 233 -15.30 5.51 32.35
N VAL A 234 -16.25 4.77 31.78
CA VAL A 234 -17.57 4.51 32.39
C VAL A 234 -17.46 3.67 33.67
N SER A 235 -16.47 2.77 33.76
CA SER A 235 -16.24 1.96 34.97
C SER A 235 -15.56 2.73 36.11
N MET A 236 -14.79 3.78 35.81
CA MET A 236 -14.00 4.54 36.78
C MET A 236 -14.75 5.75 37.34
N TYR A 237 -15.70 6.29 36.58
CA TYR A 237 -16.37 7.53 36.92
C TYR A 237 -17.88 7.36 37.04
N PRO A 238 -18.56 8.11 37.93
CA PRO A 238 -20.02 8.13 37.97
C PRO A 238 -20.58 8.67 36.65
N ALA A 239 -21.82 8.30 36.33
CA ALA A 239 -22.45 8.56 35.03
C ALA A 239 -22.42 10.04 34.57
N ASP A 240 -22.42 10.98 35.53
CA ASP A 240 -22.44 12.43 35.27
C ASP A 240 -21.04 13.06 35.15
N HIS A 241 -19.98 12.25 35.13
CA HIS A 241 -18.62 12.77 35.09
C HIS A 241 -18.31 13.41 33.73
N PRO A 242 -17.73 14.62 33.70
CA PRO A 242 -17.53 15.40 32.48
C PRO A 242 -16.61 14.74 31.44
N SER A 243 -15.86 13.70 31.81
CA SER A 243 -15.01 12.93 30.88
C SER A 243 -15.75 11.85 30.08
N ILE A 244 -16.97 11.46 30.47
CA ILE A 244 -17.74 10.41 29.78
C ILE A 244 -18.28 10.91 28.43
N ALA A 245 -18.84 12.12 28.39
CA ALA A 245 -19.39 12.69 27.16
C ALA A 245 -18.34 12.89 26.03
N PRO A 246 -17.12 13.41 26.29
CA PRO A 246 -16.06 13.46 25.29
C PRO A 246 -15.61 12.08 24.78
N ALA A 247 -15.51 11.08 25.66
CA ALA A 247 -15.13 9.72 25.27
C ALA A 247 -16.19 9.06 24.38
N LEU A 248 -17.48 9.26 24.69
CA LEU A 248 -18.60 8.84 23.84
C LEU A 248 -18.61 9.57 22.50
N GLY A 249 -18.43 10.89 22.50
CA GLY A 249 -18.38 11.70 21.27
C GLY A 249 -17.26 11.22 20.34
N SER A 250 -16.06 10.99 20.87
CA SER A 250 -14.93 10.49 20.08
C SER A 250 -15.13 9.07 19.52
N PHE A 251 -15.93 8.23 20.19
CA PHE A 251 -16.29 6.90 19.71
C PHE A 251 -17.37 6.96 18.63
N ILE A 252 -18.40 7.80 18.81
CA ILE A 252 -19.48 8.02 17.84
C ILE A 252 -18.92 8.60 16.54
N GLU A 253 -18.05 9.60 16.62
CA GLU A 253 -17.37 10.18 15.45
C GLU A 253 -16.66 9.11 14.62
N LEU A 254 -16.00 8.17 15.29
CA LEU A 254 -15.28 7.09 14.62
C LEU A 254 -16.24 6.05 13.97
N ILE A 255 -17.41 5.81 14.56
CA ILE A 255 -18.48 5.01 13.93
C ILE A 255 -19.06 5.71 12.70
N SER A 256 -19.28 7.02 12.75
CA SER A 256 -19.81 7.80 11.63
C SER A 256 -18.89 7.76 10.41
N VAL A 257 -17.58 7.91 10.62
CA VAL A 257 -16.55 7.77 9.57
C VAL A 257 -16.59 6.37 8.95
N SER A 258 -16.75 5.31 9.77
CA SER A 258 -16.82 3.93 9.29
C SER A 258 -18.08 3.59 8.48
N SER A 259 -19.17 4.32 8.73
CA SER A 259 -20.49 4.07 8.13
C SER A 259 -20.67 4.76 6.78
N GLY A 260 -19.70 5.58 6.35
CA GLY A 260 -19.75 6.32 5.09
C GLY A 260 -20.78 7.46 5.08
N ASP A 261 -21.28 7.85 6.25
CA ASP A 261 -22.24 8.95 6.39
C ASP A 261 -21.43 10.24 6.58
N GLY A 262 -21.05 10.87 5.47
CA GLY A 262 -20.38 12.17 5.40
C GLY A 262 -21.30 13.33 5.83
N GLY A 263 -21.93 13.22 6.99
CA GLY A 263 -22.68 14.30 7.62
C GLY A 263 -21.72 15.27 8.28
N ASN A 264 -21.53 16.43 7.64
CA ASN A 264 -20.88 17.62 8.18
C ASN A 264 -21.17 17.79 9.70
N PRO A 265 -20.17 17.77 10.60
CA PRO A 265 -20.34 18.40 11.90
C PRO A 265 -20.23 19.92 11.70
N SER A 266 -21.36 20.59 11.46
CA SER A 266 -21.39 22.04 11.60
C SER A 266 -20.99 22.42 13.03
N PRO A 267 -20.00 23.31 13.23
CA PRO A 267 -19.63 23.81 14.54
C PRO A 267 -20.57 24.97 14.89
N SER A 268 -21.72 24.68 15.47
CA SER A 268 -22.55 25.70 16.13
C SER A 268 -23.60 25.04 17.00
N GLY A 269 -23.26 24.90 18.28
CA GLY A 269 -24.20 24.51 19.32
C GLY A 269 -23.64 25.00 20.64
N GLU A 270 -23.68 26.32 20.86
CA GLU A 270 -23.48 26.89 22.18
C GLU A 270 -24.41 26.17 23.16
N ALA A 271 -23.81 25.51 24.15
CA ALA A 271 -24.52 24.91 25.26
C ALA A 271 -25.08 26.04 26.14
N HIS A 272 -26.33 26.43 25.91
CA HIS A 272 -27.12 27.12 26.93
C HIS A 272 -27.89 26.08 27.73
N ILE A 273 -27.29 25.63 28.84
CA ILE A 273 -28.01 25.00 29.94
C ILE A 273 -27.96 25.99 31.10
N THR A 274 -29.10 26.60 31.42
CA THR A 274 -29.34 27.27 32.70
C THR A 274 -30.64 26.73 33.25
N PHE A 275 -30.55 25.97 34.34
CA PHE A 275 -31.69 25.63 35.19
C PHE A 275 -31.90 26.78 36.18
N SER A 276 -33.13 27.27 36.26
CA SER A 276 -33.60 28.22 37.26
C SER A 276 -33.59 27.61 38.67
N GLN A 277 -33.41 28.49 39.66
CA GLN A 277 -33.30 28.23 41.10
C GLN A 277 -34.39 27.32 41.69
#